data_AF-A0A2D4KPK9-F1
#
_entry.id   AF-A0A2D4KPK9-F1
#
_cell.length_a   1.000
_cell.length_b   1.000
_cell.length_c   1.000
_cell.angle_alpha   90.00
_cell.angle_beta   90.00
_cell.angle_gamma   90.00
#
_symmetry.space_group_name_H-M   'P 1'
#
loop_
_entity.id
_entity.type
_entity.pdbx_description
1 polymer ?
#
loop_
_entity_poly.entity_id
_entity_poly.type
_entity_poly.pdbx_seq_one_letter_code
_entity_poly.pdbx_strand_id
1 'polypeptide(L)'
;EQYVPDVFYKDIDKFGNEITQLARPLPVEYLIIDITTTFPKDPVYTFSISQSPFPIENRDVLGETQDFHILATYLSQNTSSVFLDIISDFHLLLFLVTNEVMPLRDSISLLLEAVRTRNEDLAQTWKKSEQWATIEQLCSTVGVQLPGLQEY
;
A
#
# COMPACT_ATOMS: atom_id res chain seq x y z
N GLU A 1 -38.79 -10.76 -3.57
CA GLU A 1 -39.15 -9.87 -4.70
C GLU A 1 -38.82 -8.43 -4.31
N GLN A 2 -38.36 -7.62 -5.26
CA GLN A 2 -37.99 -6.22 -5.01
C GLN A 2 -38.98 -5.31 -5.74
N TYR A 3 -39.62 -4.40 -5.02
CA TYR A 3 -40.51 -3.38 -5.60
C TYR A 3 -39.68 -2.33 -6.35
N VAL A 4 -40.04 -2.06 -7.61
CA VAL A 4 -39.39 -1.06 -8.46
C VAL A 4 -40.41 0.05 -8.76
N PRO A 5 -40.27 1.24 -8.15
CA PRO A 5 -41.16 2.36 -8.41
C PRO A 5 -40.88 3.02 -9.77
N ASP A 6 -41.78 3.90 -10.17
CA ASP A 6 -41.51 4.84 -11.25
C ASP A 6 -40.47 5.87 -10.80
N VAL A 7 -39.37 5.95 -11.55
CA VAL A 7 -38.27 6.89 -11.32
C VAL A 7 -38.25 7.90 -12.46
N PHE A 8 -37.96 9.16 -12.14
CA PHE A 8 -37.87 10.24 -13.12
C PHE A 8 -36.54 10.98 -12.95
N TYR A 9 -36.04 11.57 -14.04
CA TYR A 9 -34.86 12.45 -14.02
C TYR A 9 -35.18 13.77 -14.73
N LYS A 10 -34.44 14.82 -14.38
CA LYS A 10 -34.55 16.13 -15.02
C LYS A 10 -33.42 16.32 -16.02
N ASP A 11 -33.74 16.90 -17.17
CA ASP A 11 -32.78 17.23 -18.22
C ASP A 11 -33.02 18.66 -18.72
N ILE A 12 -32.02 19.24 -19.40
CA ILE A 12 -32.12 20.56 -20.02
C ILE A 12 -32.13 20.37 -21.54
N ASP A 13 -33.21 20.79 -22.19
CA ASP A 13 -33.32 20.67 -23.64
C ASP A 13 -32.40 21.66 -24.40
N LYS A 14 -32.37 21.54 -25.73
CA LYS A 14 -31.58 22.43 -26.61
C LYS A 14 -31.96 23.91 -26.55
N PHE A 15 -33.08 24.25 -25.91
CA PHE A 15 -33.58 25.61 -25.73
C PHE A 15 -33.37 26.11 -24.28
N GLY A 16 -32.78 25.29 -23.39
CA GLY A 16 -32.53 25.64 -22.00
C GLY A 16 -33.70 25.38 -21.04
N ASN A 17 -34.76 24.67 -21.46
CA ASN A 17 -35.90 24.37 -20.60
C ASN A 17 -35.65 23.10 -19.78
N GLU A 18 -36.06 23.09 -18.51
CA GLU A 18 -36.10 21.86 -17.71
C GLU A 18 -37.22 20.94 -18.19
N ILE A 19 -36.88 19.71 -18.53
CA ILE A 19 -37.82 18.64 -18.86
C ILE A 19 -37.71 17.50 -17.84
N THR A 20 -38.83 16.87 -17.51
CA THR A 20 -38.85 15.67 -16.65
C THR A 20 -39.13 14.44 -17.51
N GLN A 21 -38.25 13.44 -17.42
CA GLN A 21 -38.31 12.22 -18.22
C GLN A 21 -38.42 10.98 -17.34
N LEU A 22 -39.12 9.96 -17.84
CA LEU A 22 -39.24 8.66 -17.15
C LEU A 22 -37.93 7.88 -17.28
N ALA A 23 -37.38 7.45 -16.15
CA ALA A 23 -36.08 6.79 -16.05
C ALA A 23 -36.18 5.28 -16.34
N ARG A 24 -36.65 4.92 -17.54
CA ARG A 24 -36.77 3.53 -18.00
C ARG A 24 -36.24 3.37 -19.44
N PRO A 25 -34.91 3.18 -19.63
CA PRO A 25 -33.84 3.08 -18.63
C PRO A 25 -33.36 4.44 -18.11
N LEU A 26 -32.80 4.49 -16.90
CA LEU A 26 -32.14 5.68 -16.35
C LEU A 26 -30.76 5.87 -17.02
N PRO A 27 -30.45 7.04 -17.62
CA PRO A 27 -29.12 7.29 -18.15
C PRO A 27 -28.08 7.36 -17.02
N VAL A 28 -26.98 6.63 -17.17
CA VAL A 28 -25.96 6.46 -16.11
C VAL A 28 -25.21 7.75 -15.78
N GLU A 29 -25.14 8.69 -16.72
CA GLU A 29 -24.49 9.99 -16.53
C GLU A 29 -25.08 10.82 -15.39
N TYR A 30 -26.39 10.70 -15.12
CA TYR A 30 -27.04 11.36 -13.98
C TYR A 30 -26.70 10.71 -12.61
N LEU A 31 -26.00 9.58 -12.62
CA LEU A 31 -25.54 8.87 -11.42
C LEU A 31 -24.04 9.08 -11.16
N ILE A 32 -23.34 9.80 -12.03
CA ILE A 32 -21.91 10.02 -11.96
C ILE A 32 -21.65 11.52 -11.77
N ILE A 33 -20.61 11.84 -11.00
CA ILE A 33 -20.09 13.20 -10.87
C ILE A 33 -18.63 13.21 -11.27
N ASP A 34 -18.22 14.28 -11.94
CA ASP A 34 -16.81 14.51 -12.26
C ASP A 34 -16.09 15.12 -11.05
N ILE A 35 -14.95 14.53 -10.70
CA ILE A 35 -14.07 15.03 -9.62
C ILE A 35 -12.73 15.41 -10.24
N THR A 36 -12.29 16.65 -10.00
CA THR A 36 -10.98 17.11 -10.47
C THR A 36 -9.85 16.42 -9.72
N THR A 37 -8.88 15.88 -10.44
CA THR A 37 -7.69 15.23 -9.87
C THR A 37 -6.43 16.02 -10.20
N THR A 38 -5.51 16.18 -9.24
CA THR A 38 -4.22 16.85 -9.44
C THR A 38 -3.16 16.26 -8.51
N PHE A 39 -1.89 16.50 -8.85
CA PHE A 39 -0.77 16.34 -7.94
C PHE A 39 -0.47 17.66 -7.23
N PRO A 40 0.03 17.63 -5.97
CA PRO A 40 0.52 18.84 -5.31
C PRO A 40 1.73 19.39 -6.06
N LYS A 41 1.86 20.74 -6.09
CA LYS A 41 2.99 21.42 -6.73
C LYS A 41 4.33 20.99 -6.14
N ASP A 42 4.38 20.96 -4.80
CA ASP A 42 5.51 20.46 -4.04
C ASP A 42 5.14 19.06 -3.51
N PRO A 43 5.72 17.97 -4.04
CA PRO A 43 5.33 16.63 -3.65
C PRO A 43 5.59 16.33 -2.18
N VAL A 44 4.57 15.82 -1.49
CA VAL A 44 4.67 15.34 -0.12
C VAL A 44 4.35 13.85 -0.14
N TYR A 45 5.36 13.01 0.14
CA TYR A 45 5.23 11.55 0.09
C TYR A 45 5.13 10.96 1.48
N THR A 46 4.19 10.04 1.72
CA THR A 46 4.22 9.23 2.95
C THR A 46 5.18 8.05 2.81
N PHE A 47 5.21 7.43 1.63
CA PHE A 47 6.08 6.29 1.31
C PHE A 47 7.29 6.74 0.49
N SER A 48 8.41 6.05 0.64
CA SER A 48 9.65 6.32 -0.05
C SER A 48 9.59 5.89 -1.50
N ILE A 49 10.20 6.68 -2.38
CA ILE A 49 10.35 6.35 -3.81
C ILE A 49 11.69 5.63 -3.96
N SER A 50 11.65 4.29 -4.02
CA SER A 50 12.82 3.45 -4.29
C SER A 50 13.01 3.24 -5.80
N GLN A 51 14.27 3.10 -6.24
CA GLN A 51 14.58 2.65 -7.61
C GLN A 51 14.27 1.16 -7.80
N SER A 52 14.28 0.38 -6.71
CA SER A 52 13.89 -1.03 -6.64
C SER A 52 12.81 -1.18 -5.56
N PRO A 53 11.53 -0.87 -5.88
CA PRO A 53 10.44 -1.00 -4.92
C PRO A 53 10.14 -2.47 -4.59
N PHE A 54 9.49 -2.70 -3.45
CA PHE A 54 9.00 -4.05 -3.13
C PHE A 54 7.90 -4.46 -4.13
N PRO A 55 7.84 -5.73 -4.59
CA PRO A 55 6.84 -6.16 -5.56
C PRO A 55 5.41 -5.93 -5.08
N ILE A 56 4.50 -5.60 -5.99
CA ILE A 56 3.10 -5.29 -5.67
C ILE A 56 2.31 -6.58 -5.50
N GLU A 57 1.43 -6.63 -4.51
CA GLU A 57 0.58 -7.79 -4.23
C GLU A 57 -0.38 -8.15 -5.39
N ASN A 58 -0.84 -9.40 -5.43
CA ASN A 58 -1.78 -9.92 -6.44
C ASN A 58 -1.28 -9.84 -7.90
N ARG A 59 0.04 -10.00 -8.10
CA ARG A 59 0.68 -9.97 -9.42
C ARG A 59 1.42 -11.26 -9.80
N ASP A 60 1.06 -12.38 -9.18
CA ASP A 60 1.66 -13.70 -9.47
C ASP A 60 1.59 -14.06 -10.96
N VAL A 61 0.50 -13.68 -11.64
CA VAL A 61 0.32 -13.90 -13.09
C VAL A 61 1.32 -13.13 -13.96
N LEU A 62 1.94 -12.08 -13.41
CA LEU A 62 2.99 -11.29 -14.05
C LEU A 62 4.40 -11.75 -13.62
N GLY A 63 4.50 -12.76 -12.75
CA GLY A 63 5.76 -13.24 -12.18
C GLY A 63 6.29 -12.40 -11.01
N GLU A 64 5.50 -11.44 -10.51
CA GLU A 64 5.80 -10.69 -9.30
C GLU A 64 5.18 -11.42 -8.10
N THR A 65 6.00 -12.18 -7.37
CA THR A 65 5.59 -12.87 -6.15
C THR A 65 6.06 -12.11 -4.91
N GLN A 66 5.38 -12.32 -3.78
CA GLN A 66 5.80 -11.81 -2.48
C GLN A 66 6.08 -12.99 -1.54
N ASP A 67 7.36 -13.24 -1.28
CA ASP A 67 7.81 -14.27 -0.33
C ASP A 67 9.04 -13.78 0.44
N PHE A 68 9.54 -14.60 1.37
CA PHE A 68 10.72 -14.25 2.15
C PHE A 68 12.01 -14.15 1.32
N HIS A 69 12.10 -14.85 0.18
CA HIS A 69 13.26 -14.74 -0.71
C HIS A 69 13.30 -13.36 -1.38
N ILE A 70 12.15 -12.88 -1.82
CA ILE A 70 11.96 -11.52 -2.35
C ILE A 70 12.21 -10.47 -1.26
N LEU A 71 11.72 -10.67 -0.04
CA LEU A 71 12.02 -9.79 1.10
C LEU A 71 13.52 -9.71 1.38
N ALA A 72 14.20 -10.85 1.46
CA ALA A 72 15.62 -10.89 1.74
C ALA A 72 16.42 -10.20 0.62
N THR A 73 16.02 -10.42 -0.64
CA THR A 73 16.59 -9.74 -1.80
C THR A 73 16.40 -8.23 -1.72
N TYR A 74 15.17 -7.76 -1.46
CA TYR A 74 14.84 -6.35 -1.31
C TYR A 74 15.67 -5.68 -0.20
N LEU A 75 15.77 -6.29 0.97
CA LEU A 75 16.55 -5.77 2.09
C LEU A 75 18.07 -5.74 1.77
N SER A 76 18.59 -6.76 1.08
CA SER A 76 20.01 -6.84 0.71
C SER A 76 20.44 -5.81 -0.34
N GLN A 77 19.52 -5.35 -1.19
CA GLN A 77 19.80 -4.34 -2.21
C GLN A 77 19.83 -2.91 -1.65
N ASN A 78 19.26 -2.71 -0.46
CA ASN A 78 19.05 -1.40 0.15
C ASN A 78 19.98 -1.14 1.36
N THR A 79 21.12 -1.82 1.46
CA THR A 79 21.99 -1.79 2.66
C THR A 79 22.59 -0.44 2.99
N SER A 80 22.71 0.45 2.00
CA SER A 80 23.24 1.81 2.15
C SER A 80 22.17 2.85 2.52
N SER A 81 20.90 2.45 2.53
CA SER A 81 19.76 3.34 2.78
C SER A 81 19.42 3.38 4.27
N VAL A 82 18.81 4.49 4.72
CA VAL A 82 18.28 4.60 6.09
C VAL A 82 17.17 3.59 6.26
N PHE A 83 17.16 2.83 7.37
CA PHE A 83 16.17 1.79 7.61
C PHE A 83 14.72 2.28 7.48
N LEU A 84 14.44 3.49 7.97
CA LEU A 84 13.13 4.12 7.82
C LEU A 84 12.72 4.26 6.35
N ASP A 85 13.65 4.64 5.46
CA ASP A 85 13.34 4.79 4.03
C ASP A 85 13.02 3.45 3.38
N ILE A 86 13.74 2.39 3.77
CA ILE A 86 13.53 1.02 3.27
C ILE A 86 12.16 0.50 3.68
N ILE A 87 11.78 0.74 4.94
CA ILE A 87 10.54 0.22 5.52
C ILE A 87 9.32 1.07 5.19
N SER A 88 9.53 2.32 4.74
CA SER A 88 8.49 3.22 4.27
C SER A 88 8.01 2.85 2.87
N ASP A 89 7.81 1.57 2.60
CA ASP A 89 7.21 1.04 1.36
C ASP A 89 5.85 0.43 1.72
N PHE A 90 4.79 0.86 1.04
CA PHE A 90 3.42 0.41 1.33
C PHE A 90 3.25 -1.10 1.12
N HIS A 91 3.81 -1.64 0.04
CA HIS A 91 3.65 -3.04 -0.33
C HIS A 91 4.45 -3.94 0.61
N LEU A 92 5.61 -3.47 1.06
CA LEU A 92 6.35 -4.14 2.12
C LEU A 92 5.56 -4.18 3.43
N LEU A 93 5.02 -3.05 3.89
CA LEU A 93 4.24 -2.99 5.12
C LEU A 93 2.99 -3.88 5.04
N LEU A 94 2.33 -3.90 3.89
CA LEU A 94 1.18 -4.77 3.65
C LEU A 94 1.59 -6.24 3.72
N PHE A 95 2.69 -6.62 3.07
CA PHE A 95 3.24 -7.97 3.15
C PHE A 95 3.54 -8.37 4.59
N LEU A 96 4.20 -7.51 5.38
CA LEU A 96 4.51 -7.79 6.78
C LEU A 96 3.26 -8.04 7.65
N VAL A 97 2.13 -7.37 7.38
CA VAL A 97 0.88 -7.54 8.17
C VAL A 97 0.04 -8.72 7.70
N THR A 98 0.07 -9.01 6.40
CA THR A 98 -0.79 -10.02 5.77
C THR A 98 -0.15 -11.39 5.70
N ASN A 99 1.18 -11.49 5.85
CA ASN A 99 1.90 -12.74 5.82
C ASN A 99 1.52 -13.64 7.02
N GLU A 100 0.94 -14.80 6.72
CA GLU A 100 0.44 -15.75 7.72
C GLU A 100 1.56 -16.54 8.43
N VAL A 101 2.75 -16.60 7.83
CA VAL A 101 3.92 -17.30 8.43
C VAL A 101 4.37 -16.59 9.71
N MET A 102 4.23 -15.27 9.74
CA MET A 102 4.55 -14.46 10.91
C MET A 102 3.53 -13.34 11.09
N PRO A 103 2.44 -13.58 11.84
CA PRO A 103 1.39 -12.58 12.01
C PRO A 103 1.88 -11.40 12.86
N LEU A 104 2.16 -10.26 12.22
CA LEU A 104 2.65 -9.04 12.88
C LEU A 104 1.56 -8.02 13.22
N ARG A 105 0.30 -8.32 12.90
CA ARG A 105 -0.85 -7.41 13.01
C ARG A 105 -0.93 -6.70 14.36
N ASP A 106 -0.69 -7.42 15.46
CA ASP A 106 -0.81 -6.87 16.81
C ASP A 106 0.45 -6.09 17.25
N SER A 107 1.61 -6.39 16.67
CA SER A 107 2.89 -5.78 17.04
C SER A 107 3.31 -4.61 16.16
N ILE A 108 2.82 -4.51 14.91
CA ILE A 108 3.35 -3.58 13.90
C ILE A 108 3.07 -2.09 14.17
N SER A 109 2.22 -1.78 15.15
CA SER A 109 1.76 -0.41 15.44
C SER A 109 2.92 0.59 15.60
N LEU A 110 4.01 0.20 16.27
CA LEU A 110 5.21 1.02 16.45
C LEU A 110 5.88 1.37 15.11
N LEU A 111 5.97 0.39 14.20
CA LEU A 111 6.55 0.59 12.87
C LEU A 111 5.69 1.52 12.01
N LEU A 112 4.37 1.32 12.02
CA LEU A 112 3.44 2.18 11.29
C LEU A 112 3.49 3.61 11.79
N GLU A 113 3.63 3.81 13.11
CA GLU A 113 3.80 5.14 13.68
C GLU A 113 5.11 5.80 13.24
N ALA A 114 6.21 5.03 13.21
CA ALA A 114 7.50 5.50 12.71
C ALA A 114 7.40 5.99 11.27
N VAL A 115 6.76 5.23 10.38
CA VAL A 115 6.56 5.60 8.97
C VAL A 115 5.63 6.81 8.84
N ARG A 116 4.50 6.81 9.55
CA ARG A 116 3.50 7.89 9.51
C ARG A 116 4.06 9.24 9.97
N THR A 117 4.90 9.23 11.00
CA THR A 117 5.50 10.45 11.59
C THR A 117 6.90 10.75 11.07
N ARG A 118 7.45 9.89 10.18
CA ARG A 118 8.83 9.92 9.73
C ARG A 118 9.84 9.98 10.89
N ASN A 119 9.59 9.19 11.92
CA ASN A 119 10.40 9.15 13.14
C ASN A 119 11.41 8.00 13.08
N GLU A 120 12.68 8.36 12.86
CA GLU A 120 13.78 7.39 12.76
C GLU A 120 14.04 6.64 14.08
N ASP A 121 13.87 7.29 15.24
CA ASP A 121 14.10 6.64 16.54
C ASP A 121 13.11 5.50 16.80
N LEU A 122 11.84 5.71 16.44
CA LEU A 122 10.82 4.66 16.52
C LEU A 122 11.13 3.51 15.56
N ALA A 123 11.61 3.81 14.34
CA ALA A 123 12.03 2.79 13.37
C ALA A 123 13.24 2.00 13.87
N GLN A 124 14.24 2.65 14.48
CA GLN A 124 15.39 1.98 15.09
C GLN A 124 14.99 1.14 16.30
N THR A 125 14.01 1.59 17.08
CA THR A 125 13.45 0.80 18.18
C THR A 125 12.79 -0.46 17.66
N TRP A 126 11.98 -0.35 16.60
CA TRP A 126 11.38 -1.51 15.94
C TRP A 126 12.43 -2.47 15.35
N LYS A 127 13.50 -1.95 14.74
CA LYS A 127 14.60 -2.75 14.19
C LYS A 127 15.27 -3.64 15.24
N LYS A 128 15.26 -3.23 16.52
CA LYS A 128 15.82 -4.00 17.64
C LYS A 128 14.82 -4.98 18.29
N SER A 129 13.60 -5.06 17.77
CA SER A 129 12.55 -5.93 18.33
C SER A 129 12.78 -7.41 18.01
N GLU A 130 12.24 -8.30 18.84
CA GLU A 130 12.26 -9.75 18.61
C GLU A 130 11.53 -10.12 17.30
N GLN A 131 10.51 -9.35 16.95
CA GLN A 131 9.76 -9.52 15.71
C GLN A 131 10.67 -9.30 14.49
N TRP A 132 11.41 -8.20 14.48
CA TRP A 132 12.33 -7.92 13.38
C TRP A 132 13.48 -8.93 13.32
N ALA A 133 14.03 -9.34 14.47
CA ALA A 133 15.05 -10.38 14.53
C ALA A 133 14.57 -11.71 13.92
N THR A 134 13.30 -12.07 14.15
CA THR A 134 12.68 -13.27 13.53
C THR A 134 12.56 -13.13 12.02
N ILE A 135 12.19 -11.95 11.51
CA ILE A 135 12.15 -11.68 10.06
C ILE A 135 13.55 -11.83 9.45
N GLU A 136 14.58 -11.25 10.08
CA GLU A 136 15.97 -11.36 9.62
C GLU A 136 16.43 -12.82 9.60
N GLN A 137 16.07 -13.60 10.62
CA GLN A 137 16.35 -15.04 10.66
C GLN A 137 15.67 -15.77 9.51
N LEU A 138 14.37 -15.53 9.25
CA LEU A 138 13.66 -16.14 8.13
C LEU A 138 14.30 -15.79 6.78
N CYS A 139 14.65 -14.51 6.58
CA CYS A 139 15.38 -14.05 5.39
C CYS A 139 16.74 -14.75 5.22
N SER A 140 17.45 -15.04 6.30
CA SER A 140 18.74 -15.74 6.24
C SER A 140 18.60 -17.20 5.78
N THR A 141 17.48 -17.87 6.11
CA THR A 141 17.25 -19.28 5.76
C THR A 141 16.96 -19.49 4.26
N VAL A 142 16.46 -18.46 3.57
CA VAL A 142 16.10 -18.52 2.14
C VAL A 142 17.23 -18.14 1.19
N GLY A 143 18.47 -18.07 1.69
CA GLY A 143 19.69 -18.04 0.89
C GLY A 143 20.23 -16.66 0.52
N VAL A 144 19.74 -15.58 1.12
CA VAL A 144 20.35 -14.24 1.01
C VAL A 144 20.90 -13.84 2.38
N GLN A 145 22.23 -13.81 2.50
CA GLN A 145 22.91 -13.34 3.71
C GLN A 145 22.73 -11.82 3.82
N LEU A 146 21.89 -11.37 4.75
CA LEU A 146 21.77 -9.96 5.09
C LEU A 146 23.07 -9.48 5.74
N PRO A 147 23.72 -8.41 5.25
CA PRO A 147 24.91 -7.89 5.90
C PRO A 147 24.49 -7.14 7.17
N GLY A 148 24.71 -7.77 8.32
CA GLY A 148 24.34 -7.21 9.62
C GLY A 148 24.67 -8.07 10.83
N LEU A 149 24.87 -9.39 10.65
CA LEU A 149 25.38 -10.27 11.70
C LEU A 149 26.90 -10.42 11.60
N GLN A 150 27.62 -9.33 11.86
CA GLN A 150 28.98 -9.44 12.39
C GLN A 150 28.89 -9.16 13.89
N GLU A 151 29.09 -10.23 14.65
CA GLU A 151 29.18 -10.26 16.11
C GLU A 151 29.99 -9.09 16.67
N TYR A 152 29.38 -8.36 17.60
CA TYR A 152 30.06 -7.76 18.76
C TYR A 152 29.11 -7.81 19.96
#